data_AF-A0A0S8A945-F1
#
_entry.id   AF-A0A0S8A945-F1
#
_cell.length_a   1.000
_cell.length_b   1.000
_cell.length_c   1.000
_cell.angle_alpha   90.00
_cell.angle_beta   90.00
_cell.angle_gamma   90.00
#
_symmetry.space_group_name_H-M   'P 1'
#
loop_
_entity.id
_entity.type
_entity.pdbx_description
1 polymer ?
#
loop_
_entity_poly.entity_id
_entity_poly.type
_entity_poly.pdbx_seq_one_letter_code
_entity_poly.pdbx_strand_id
1 'polypeptide(L)'
;MNTSSKETVFKENVSTSEQARRYIIGAAILGLLLTNPNMPAWIALVACYPIFTALIHWDPINTAMQAVINRVKHKQPVTFSKTTTA
;
A
#
# COMPACT_ATOMS: atom_id res chain seq x y z
N MET A 1 9.09 35.89 8.15
CA MET A 1 7.72 35.54 7.75
C MET A 1 7.71 34.04 7.46
N ASN A 2 7.26 33.23 8.42
CA ASN A 2 7.40 31.77 8.41
C ASN A 2 6.43 31.12 7.42
N THR A 3 6.96 30.54 6.34
CA THR A 3 6.21 29.81 5.30
C THR A 3 6.24 28.28 5.49
N SER A 4 6.48 27.80 6.73
CA SER A 4 6.84 26.40 6.99
C SER A 4 5.67 25.45 7.32
N SER A 5 4.41 25.88 7.19
CA SER A 5 3.25 25.14 7.72
C SER A 5 2.29 24.55 6.67
N LYS A 6 2.55 24.71 5.37
CA LYS A 6 1.63 24.20 4.31
C LYS A 6 2.04 22.86 3.69
N GLU A 7 3.25 22.34 3.95
CA GLU A 7 3.74 21.10 3.31
C GLU A 7 3.41 19.80 4.06
N THR A 8 2.90 19.87 5.30
CA THR A 8 2.71 18.68 6.13
C THR A 8 1.41 17.93 5.88
N VAL A 9 0.40 18.56 5.26
CA VAL A 9 -0.93 17.95 5.09
C VAL A 9 -0.97 16.94 3.93
N PHE A 10 -0.03 17.02 2.98
CA PHE A 10 0.04 16.10 1.83
C PHE A 10 0.91 14.85 2.08
N LYS A 11 1.48 14.70 3.28
CA LYS A 11 2.41 13.61 3.61
C LYS A 11 1.72 12.36 4.17
N GLU A 12 0.39 12.32 4.14
CA GLU A 12 -0.45 11.21 4.62
C GLU A 12 -1.30 10.59 3.49
N ASN A 13 -0.88 10.78 2.23
CA ASN A 13 -1.51 10.09 1.11
C ASN A 13 -0.66 8.86 0.77
N VAL A 14 -1.29 7.70 0.67
CA VAL A 14 -0.66 6.46 0.19
C VAL A 14 0.21 6.79 -1.03
N SER A 15 1.49 6.41 -1.00
CA SER A 15 2.45 6.73 -2.06
C SER A 15 1.81 6.53 -3.44
N THR A 16 1.88 7.53 -4.31
CA THR A 16 1.33 7.48 -5.68
C THR A 16 1.82 6.24 -6.45
N SER A 17 3.02 5.76 -6.14
CA SER A 17 3.56 4.50 -6.68
C SER A 17 2.78 3.25 -6.24
N GLU A 18 2.31 3.21 -5.00
CA GLU A 18 1.51 2.12 -4.43
C GLU A 18 0.12 2.10 -5.06
N GLN A 19 -0.47 3.28 -5.26
CA GLN A 19 -1.74 3.45 -5.95
C GLN A 19 -1.65 2.99 -7.41
N ALA A 20 -0.63 3.45 -8.14
CA ALA A 20 -0.41 3.07 -9.53
C ALA A 20 -0.23 1.55 -9.68
N ARG A 21 0.54 0.92 -8.77
CA ARG A 21 0.72 -0.53 -8.76
C ARG A 21 -0.60 -1.29 -8.61
N ARG A 22 -1.48 -0.84 -7.72
CA ARG A 22 -2.80 -1.47 -7.52
C ARG A 22 -3.73 -1.29 -8.72
N TYR A 23 -3.72 -0.13 -9.36
CA TYR A 23 -4.43 0.09 -10.63
C TYR A 23 -3.94 -0.85 -11.72
N ILE A 24 -2.62 -0.98 -11.89
CA ILE A 24 -2.02 -1.85 -12.91
C ILE A 24 -2.40 -3.31 -12.65
N ILE A 25 -2.33 -3.78 -11.40
CA ILE A 25 -2.72 -5.14 -11.04
C ILE A 25 -4.21 -5.38 -11.31
N GLY A 26 -5.09 -4.47 -10.87
CA GLY A 26 -6.53 -4.59 -11.11
C GLY A 26 -6.89 -4.58 -12.60
N ALA A 27 -6.29 -3.67 -13.36
CA ALA A 27 -6.48 -3.59 -14.81
C ALA A 27 -5.94 -4.82 -15.54
N ALA A 28 -4.80 -5.39 -15.10
CA ALA A 28 -4.25 -6.60 -15.68
C ALA A 28 -5.16 -7.82 -15.43
N ILE A 29 -5.71 -7.95 -14.22
CA ILE A 29 -6.64 -9.04 -13.89
C ILE A 29 -7.95 -8.90 -14.68
N LEU A 30 -8.52 -7.70 -14.78
CA LEU A 30 -9.69 -7.45 -15.63
C LEU A 30 -9.39 -7.70 -17.11
N GLY A 31 -8.22 -7.28 -17.59
CA GLY A 31 -7.78 -7.53 -18.97
C GLY A 31 -7.73 -9.03 -19.26
N LEU A 32 -7.11 -9.82 -18.38
CA LEU A 32 -7.05 -11.29 -18.49
C LEU A 32 -8.42 -11.96 -18.46
N LEU A 33 -9.35 -11.43 -17.65
CA LEU A 33 -10.72 -11.91 -17.59
C LEU A 33 -11.46 -11.65 -18.91
N LEU A 34 -11.33 -10.44 -19.47
CA LEU A 34 -12.02 -10.05 -20.70
C LEU A 34 -11.46 -10.77 -21.93
N THR A 35 -10.17 -11.15 -21.93
CA THR A 35 -9.56 -11.91 -23.02
C THR A 35 -9.85 -13.41 -22.96
N ASN A 36 -10.29 -13.94 -21.82
CA ASN A 36 -10.56 -15.37 -21.65
C ASN A 36 -12.05 -15.64 -21.34
N PRO A 37 -12.87 -16.01 -22.35
CA PRO A 37 -14.31 -16.24 -22.16
C PRO A 37 -14.64 -17.46 -21.27
N ASN A 38 -13.67 -18.35 -21.03
CA ASN A 38 -13.82 -19.50 -20.13
C ASN A 38 -13.55 -19.16 -18.66
N MET A 39 -13.14 -17.92 -18.35
CA MET A 39 -12.88 -17.56 -16.96
C MET A 39 -14.18 -17.42 -16.16
N PRO A 40 -14.23 -17.96 -14.93
CA PRO A 40 -15.38 -17.79 -14.06
C PRO A 40 -15.68 -16.31 -13.76
N ALA A 41 -16.95 -15.92 -13.87
CA ALA A 41 -17.39 -14.55 -13.62
C ALA A 41 -17.07 -14.02 -12.21
N TRP A 42 -16.92 -14.90 -11.22
CA TRP A 42 -16.55 -14.51 -9.85
C TRP A 42 -15.14 -13.90 -9.75
N ILE A 43 -14.27 -14.14 -10.73
CA ILE A 43 -12.94 -13.52 -10.80
C ILE A 43 -13.05 -12.00 -10.99
N ALA A 44 -14.13 -11.51 -11.62
CA ALA A 44 -14.42 -10.08 -11.70
C ALA A 44 -14.57 -9.44 -10.32
N LEU A 45 -15.15 -10.16 -9.36
CA LEU A 45 -15.33 -9.70 -7.99
C LEU A 45 -13.98 -9.59 -7.27
N VAL A 46 -13.05 -10.50 -7.56
CA VAL A 46 -11.69 -10.44 -7.03
C VAL A 46 -10.91 -9.28 -7.66
N ALA A 47 -11.09 -9.05 -8.96
CA ALA A 47 -10.47 -7.93 -9.68
C ALA A 47 -10.99 -6.56 -9.22
N CYS A 48 -12.24 -6.50 -8.75
CA CYS A 48 -12.81 -5.29 -8.16
C CYS A 48 -12.03 -4.84 -6.91
N TYR A 49 -11.53 -5.75 -6.09
CA TYR A 49 -10.82 -5.41 -4.85
C TYR A 49 -9.63 -4.45 -5.04
N PRO A 50 -8.62 -4.74 -5.88
CA PRO A 50 -7.50 -3.83 -6.12
C PRO A 50 -7.94 -2.52 -6.79
N ILE A 51 -9.03 -2.51 -7.56
CA ILE A 51 -9.53 -1.31 -8.24
C ILE A 51 -10.23 -0.38 -7.25
N PHE A 52 -11.11 -0.91 -6.40
CA PHE A 52 -11.78 -0.13 -5.36
C PHE A 52 -10.79 0.40 -4.33
N THR A 53 -9.82 -0.41 -3.90
CA THR A 53 -8.77 0.05 -2.98
C THR A 53 -7.82 1.07 -3.62
N ALA A 54 -7.65 1.05 -4.94
CA ALA A 54 -6.92 2.09 -5.66
C ALA A 54 -7.76 3.39 -5.82
N LEU A 55 -9.07 3.28 -6.03
CA LEU A 55 -9.99 4.43 -6.14
C LEU A 55 -10.16 5.18 -4.81
N ILE A 56 -10.26 4.46 -3.71
CA ILE A 56 -10.50 5.04 -2.37
C ILE A 56 -9.19 5.57 -1.76
N HIS A 57 -8.05 5.40 -2.44
CA HIS A 57 -6.69 5.69 -1.92
C HIS A 57 -6.40 5.06 -0.55
N TRP A 58 -7.18 4.07 -0.15
CA TRP A 58 -7.15 3.45 1.17
C TRP A 58 -7.21 1.94 1.00
N ASP A 59 -6.26 1.25 1.63
CA ASP A 59 -6.21 -0.22 1.62
C ASP A 59 -6.18 -0.72 3.07
N PRO A 60 -7.33 -1.23 3.57
CA PRO A 60 -7.44 -1.70 4.94
C PRO A 60 -6.53 -2.92 5.21
N ILE A 61 -6.16 -3.69 4.18
CA ILE A 61 -5.25 -4.82 4.34
C ILE A 61 -3.81 -4.32 4.49
N ASN A 62 -3.39 -3.35 3.68
CA ASN A 62 -2.04 -2.80 3.80
C ASN A 62 -1.86 -2.04 5.12
N THR A 63 -2.86 -1.30 5.59
CA THR A 63 -2.80 -0.66 6.92
C THR A 63 -2.76 -1.69 8.05
N ALA A 64 -3.53 -2.78 7.95
CA ALA A 64 -3.46 -3.88 8.91
C ALA A 64 -2.09 -4.58 8.89
N MET A 65 -1.53 -4.87 7.71
CA MET A 65 -0.19 -5.46 7.59
C MET A 65 0.89 -4.53 8.14
N GLN A 66 0.84 -3.24 7.84
CA GLN A 66 1.76 -2.26 8.40
C GLN A 66 1.63 -2.16 9.92
N ALA A 67 0.41 -2.22 10.47
CA ALA A 67 0.20 -2.26 11.92
C ALA A 67 0.84 -3.51 12.54
N VAL A 68 0.75 -4.67 11.88
CA VAL A 68 1.41 -5.92 12.32
C VAL A 68 2.94 -5.80 12.23
N ILE A 69 3.48 -5.31 11.11
CA ILE A 69 4.92 -5.13 10.91
C ILE A 69 5.49 -4.15 11.93
N ASN A 70 4.79 -3.05 12.21
CA ASN A 70 5.21 -2.06 13.20
C ASN A 70 5.19 -2.64 14.62
N ARG A 71 4.23 -3.52 14.95
CA ARG A 71 4.23 -4.28 16.21
C ARG A 71 5.42 -5.23 16.33
N VAL A 72 5.86 -5.83 15.22
CA VAL A 72 7.05 -6.70 15.20
C VAL A 72 8.34 -5.88 15.33
N LYS A 73 8.46 -4.75 14.60
CA LYS A 73 9.62 -3.84 14.70
C LYS A 73 9.80 -3.24 16.09
N HIS A 74 8.72 -2.89 16.79
CA HIS A 74 8.79 -2.34 18.14
C HIS A 74 9.37 -3.32 19.19
N LYS A 75 9.41 -4.63 18.89
CA LYS A 75 10.03 -5.63 19.77
C LYS A 75 11.53 -5.80 19.57
N GLN A 76 12.15 -5.12 18.61
CA GLN A 76 13.60 -5.14 18.46
C GLN A 76 14.19 -3.94 19.19
N PRO A 77 14.70 -4.08 20.43
CA PRO A 77 15.56 -3.06 21.00
C PRO A 77 16.77 -2.97 20.09
N VAL A 78 16.92 -1.85 19.39
CA VAL A 78 18.12 -1.53 18.64
C VAL A 78 19.20 -1.26 19.68
N THR A 79 19.77 -2.32 20.25
CA THR A 79 20.95 -2.24 21.10
C THR A 79 22.15 -2.00 20.19
N PHE A 80 22.22 -0.79 19.63
CA PHE A 80 23.45 -0.27 19.04
C PHE A 80 24.37 0.05 20.22
N SER A 81 25.06 -0.98 20.70
CA SER A 81 26.19 -0.83 21.61
C SER A 81 27.22 0.02 20.88
N LYS A 82 27.28 1.30 21.25
CA LYS A 82 28.41 2.17 20.94
C LYS A 82 29.65 1.58 21.62
N THR A 83 30.37 0.70 20.95
CA THR A 83 31.75 0.39 21.33
C THR A 83 32.62 1.54 20.83
N THR A 84 32.71 2.56 21.67
CA THR A 84 33.90 3.38 21.84
C THR A 84 35.14 2.51 21.83
N THR A 85 36.02 2.71 20.86
CA THR A 85 37.43 2.32 20.91
C THR A 85 38.12 3.36 20.02
N ALA A 86 38.57 4.46 20.62
CA ALA A 86 39.89 4.66 21.24
C ALA A 86 40.93 5.04 20.18
#